data_AF-A0A383AY09-F1
#
_entry.id   AF-A0A383AY09-F1
#
_cell.length_a   1.000
_cell.length_b   1.000
_cell.length_c   1.000
_cell.angle_alpha   90.00
_cell.angle_beta   90.00
_cell.angle_gamma   90.00
#
_symmetry.space_group_name_H-M   'P 1'
#
loop_
_entity.id
_entity.type
_entity.pdbx_description
1 polymer ?
#
loop_
_entity_poly.entity_id
_entity_poly.type
_entity_poly.pdbx_seq_one_letter_code
_entity_poly.pdbx_strand_id
1 'polypeptide(L)' 'MITLTENAAKEIRKIMAENELGDDVAVRVGVKGGGCSGLTYTFDFDSNQTK' A
#
# COMPACT_ATOMS: atom_id res chain seq x y z
N MET A 1 15.19 2.73 0.83
CA MET A 1 14.33 3.86 1.24
C MET A 1 13.11 3.84 0.33
N ILE A 2 11.90 3.71 0.88
CA ILE A 2 10.66 3.76 0.12
C ILE A 2 10.13 5.19 0.26
N THR A 3 9.92 5.88 -0.85
CA THR A 3 9.41 7.26 -0.87
C THR A 3 8.07 7.26 -1.57
N LEU A 4 7.04 7.81 -0.91
CA LEU A 4 5.74 8.01 -1.50
C LEU A 4 5.66 9.43 -2.08
N THR A 5 5.24 9.55 -3.32
CA THR A 5 4.99 10.86 -3.94
C THR A 5 3.62 11.39 -3.51
N GLU A 6 3.47 12.72 -3.51
CA GLU A 6 2.18 13.37 -3.22
C GLU A 6 1.05 12.87 -4.14
N ASN A 7 1.35 12.61 -5.41
CA ASN A 7 0.38 12.08 -6.37
C ASN A 7 -0.07 10.66 -6.00
N ALA A 8 0.88 9.79 -5.61
CA ALA A 8 0.55 8.44 -5.16
C ALA A 8 -0.28 8.47 -3.86
N ALA A 9 0.05 9.37 -2.93
CA ALA A 9 -0.71 9.54 -1.69
C ALA A 9 -2.14 10.05 -1.92
N LYS A 10 -2.36 10.88 -2.95
CA LYS A 10 -3.71 11.32 -3.35
C LYS A 10 -4.53 10.17 -3.93
N GLU A 11 -3.94 9.38 -4.82
CA GLU A 11 -4.65 8.26 -5.45
C GLU A 11 -5.02 7.18 -4.43
N ILE A 12 -4.11 6.87 -3.50
CA ILE A 12 -4.38 5.96 -2.38
C ILE A 12 -5.56 6.44 -1.54
N ARG A 13 -5.61 7.73 -1.18
CA ARG A 13 -6.74 8.31 -0.41
C ARG A 13 -8.04 8.28 -1.20
N LYS A 14 -7.98 8.52 -2.51
CA LYS A 14 -9.15 8.43 -3.39
C LYS A 14 -9.70 7.00 -3.41
N ILE A 15 -8.84 5.99 -3.59
CA ILE A 15 -9.24 4.58 -3.56
C ILE A 15 -9.82 4.20 -2.19
N MET A 16 -9.22 4.69 -1.09
CA MET A 16 -9.77 4.45 0.26
C MET A 16 -11.16 5.06 0.44
N ALA A 17 -11.38 6.28 -0.03
CA ALA A 17 -12.69 6.93 0.01
C ALA A 17 -13.72 6.24 -0.88
N GLU A 18 -13.33 5.79 -2.09
CA GLU A 18 -14.21 5.06 -3.02
C GLU A 18 -14.64 3.69 -2.48
N ASN A 19 -13.80 3.03 -1.69
CA ASN A 19 -14.09 1.73 -1.09
C ASN A 19 -14.64 1.83 0.33
N GLU A 20 -14.99 3.03 0.80
CA GLU A 20 -15.50 3.31 2.15
C GLU A 20 -14.63 2.67 3.26
N LEU A 21 -13.31 2.64 3.03
CA LEU A 21 -12.34 2.07 3.95
C LEU A 21 -12.23 3.00 5.17
N GLY A 22 -12.32 2.42 6.37
CA GLY A 22 -12.25 3.16 7.63
C GLY A 22 -10.87 3.78 7.88
N ASP A 23 -10.81 4.76 8.77
CA ASP A 23 -9.56 5.44 9.17
C ASP A 23 -8.53 4.50 9.82
N ASP A 24 -8.94 3.28 10.17
CA ASP A 24 -8.10 2.21 10.69
C ASP A 24 -7.32 1.47 9.59
N VAL A 25 -7.65 1.70 8.32
CA VAL A 25 -7.04 1.04 7.16
C VAL A 25 -5.78 1.75 6.70
N ALA A 26 -4.68 1.00 6.57
CA ALA A 26 -3.40 1.49 6.09
C ALA A 26 -2.94 0.76 4.83
N VAL A 27 -2.05 1.39 4.06
CA VAL A 27 -1.38 0.73 2.92
C VAL A 27 -0.21 -0.10 3.42
N ARG A 28 -0.25 -1.39 3.14
CA ARG A 28 0.78 -2.37 3.40
C ARG A 28 1.59 -2.60 2.13
N VAL A 29 2.91 -2.52 2.26
CA VAL A 29 3.84 -2.82 1.16
C VAL A 29 4.45 -4.20 1.40
N GLY A 30 4.15 -5.14 0.51
CA GLY A 30 4.76 -6.46 0.48
C GLY A 30 5.93 -6.50 -0.51
N VAL A 31 7.00 -7.19 -0.14
CA VAL A 31 8.07 -7.55 -1.09
C VAL A 31 7.98 -9.04 -1.32
N LYS A 32 7.63 -9.42 -2.55
CA LYS A 32 7.63 -10.81 -2.98
C LYS A 32 8.90 -11.07 -3.77
N GLY A 33 9.65 -12.09 -3.37
CA GLY A 33 10.80 -12.57 -4.14
C GLY A 33 10.31 -13.15 -5.47
N GLY A 34 10.57 -12.45 -6.56
CA GLY A 34 10.46 -13.00 -7.91
C GLY A 34 11.80 -13.63 -8.30
N GLY A 35 11.73 -14.72 -9.08
CA GLY A 35 12.90 -15.49 -9.50
C GLY A 35 13.94 -14.65 -10.27
N CYS A 36 15.12 -15.26 -10.50
CA CYS A 36 16.35 -14.81 -11.19
C CYS A 36 16.78 -13.33 -11.18
N SER A 37 15.92 -12.32 -11.29
CA SER A 37 16.30 -10.90 -11.26
C SER A 37 15.22 -9.91 -10.79
N GLY A 38 14.04 -10.35 -10.30
CA GLY A 38 12.91 -9.44 -10.07
C GLY A 38 12.37 -9.42 -8.65
N LEU A 39 12.53 -8.32 -7.93
CA LEU A 39 11.71 -8.06 -6.74
C LEU A 39 10.34 -7.56 -7.20
N THR A 40 9.25 -8.19 -6.76
CA THR A 40 7.90 -7.71 -7.00
C THR A 40 7.40 -7.02 -5.74
N TYR A 41 6.96 -5.77 -5.87
CA TYR A 41 6.34 -5.01 -4.79
C TYR A 41 4.82 -5.11 -4.91
N THR A 42 4.15 -5.49 -3.83
CA THR A 42 2.68 -5.51 -3.75
C THR A 42 2.21 -4.43 -2.79
N PHE A 43 1.05 -3.85 -3.09
CA PHE A 43 0.39 -2.86 -2.25
C PHE A 43 -0.99 -3.40 -1.90
N ASP A 44 -1.27 -3.51 -0.61
CA ASP A 44 -2.53 -4.03 -0.09
C ASP A 44 -3.08 -3.06 0.96
N PHE A 45 -4.40 -3.00 1.12
CA PHE A 45 -5.05 -2.24 2.18
C PHE A 45 -5.35 -3.18 3.35
N ASP A 46 -4.82 -2.88 4.53
CA ASP A 46 -4.95 -3.74 5.71
C ASP A 46 -5.31 -2.88 6.93
N SER A 47 -6.30 -3.32 7.72
CA SER A 47 -6.71 -2.69 8.99
C SER A 47 -5.91 -3.21 10.19
N ASN A 48 -5.05 -4.22 10.00
CA ASN A 48 -4.11 -4.65 11.05
C ASN A 48 -2.96 -3.66 11.17
N GLN A 49 -3.14 -2.66 12.04
CA GLN A 49 -2.01 -1.96 12.63
C GLN A 49 -1.28 -2.94 13.55
N THR A 50 -0.25 -3.61 13.03
CA THR A 50 0.72 -4.33 13.88
C THR A 50 1.30 -3.31 14.86
N LYS A 51 0.93 -3.44 16.15
CA LYS A 51 1.48 -2.65 17.25
C LYS A 51 2.98 -2.87 17.41
#